data_AF-A0A2J8M8N8-F1
#
_entry.id   AF-A0A2J8M8N8-F1
#
_cell.length_a   1.000
_cell.length_b   1.000
_cell.length_c   1.000
_cell.angle_alpha   90.00
_cell.angle_beta   90.00
_cell.angle_gamma   90.00
#
_symmetry.space_group_name_H-M   'P 1'
#
loop_
_entity.id
_entity.type
_entity.pdbx_description
1 polymer ?
#
loop_
_entity_poly.entity_id
_entity_poly.type
_entity_poly.pdbx_seq_one_letter_code
_entity_poly.pdbx_strand_id
1 'polypeptide(L)'
;MLGLRPPLLALVGLLSLGCVLSQECTKFKVSSCRECIESGPGCTWCQKLNFTGPGDPDSIRCDTRPQLLMRGCAADDIMDPKSLAETQEDHNGGQKQLSPQKVTLYLRPGQAAAFNVTFR
;
A
#
# COMPACT_ATOMS: atom_id res chain seq x y z
N MET A 1 45.41 -19.99 5.61
CA MET A 1 44.98 -19.03 4.57
C MET A 1 43.63 -19.50 4.03
N LEU A 2 42.52 -19.05 4.63
CA LEU A 2 41.17 -19.42 4.22
C LEU A 2 40.86 -18.77 2.87
N GLY A 3 40.90 -19.58 1.81
CA GLY A 3 40.58 -19.15 0.45
C GLY A 3 39.11 -18.75 0.35
N LEU A 4 38.86 -17.44 0.40
CA LEU A 4 37.55 -16.83 0.20
C LEU A 4 37.15 -17.09 -1.26
N ARG A 5 36.23 -18.04 -1.51
CA ARG A 5 35.75 -18.38 -2.85
C ARG A 5 34.90 -17.21 -3.38
N PRO A 6 35.42 -16.39 -4.32
CA PRO A 6 34.71 -15.21 -4.81
C PRO A 6 33.35 -15.48 -5.49
N PRO A 7 33.05 -16.63 -6.12
CA PRO A 7 31.76 -16.80 -6.79
C PRO A 7 30.59 -16.99 -5.80
N LEU A 8 30.85 -17.45 -4.57
CA LEU A 8 29.81 -17.62 -3.54
C LEU A 8 29.34 -16.26 -2.99
N LEU A 9 30.24 -15.29 -2.84
CA LEU A 9 29.89 -13.93 -2.43
C LEU A 9 29.11 -13.18 -3.51
N ALA A 10 29.43 -13.40 -4.78
CA ALA A 10 28.71 -12.82 -5.91
C ALA A 10 27.25 -13.34 -6.00
N LEU A 11 27.04 -14.63 -5.76
CA LEU A 11 25.70 -15.24 -5.78
C LEU A 11 24.81 -14.71 -4.65
N VAL A 12 25.38 -14.50 -3.45
CA VAL A 12 24.67 -13.90 -2.30
C VAL A 12 24.29 -12.45 -2.58
N GLY A 13 25.17 -11.67 -3.22
CA GLY A 13 24.91 -10.28 -3.60
C GLY A 13 23.74 -10.13 -4.60
N LEU A 14 23.62 -11.07 -5.56
CA LEU A 14 22.53 -11.09 -6.54
C LEU A 14 21.18 -11.51 -5.93
N LEU A 15 21.19 -12.39 -4.92
CA LEU A 15 19.99 -12.80 -4.17
C LEU A 15 19.47 -11.71 -3.22
N SER A 16 20.32 -10.76 -2.82
CA SER A 16 19.93 -9.60 -2.00
C SER A 16 19.29 -8.45 -2.79
N LEU A 17 19.36 -8.46 -4.14
CA LEU A 17 18.57 -7.57 -4.99
C LEU A 17 17.15 -8.14 -5.17
N GLY A 18 16.46 -8.40 -4.07
CA GLY A 18 15.01 -8.50 -4.12
C GLY A 18 14.46 -7.20 -4.66
N CYS A 19 13.49 -7.26 -5.58
CA CYS A 19 12.75 -6.07 -6.00
C CYS A 19 12.15 -5.42 -4.74
N VAL A 20 12.78 -4.37 -4.23
CA VAL A 20 12.10 -3.47 -3.31
C VAL A 20 11.04 -2.83 -4.18
N LEU A 21 9.79 -3.24 -4.00
CA LEU A 21 8.64 -2.58 -4.61
C LEU A 21 8.53 -1.22 -3.94
N SER A 22 9.40 -0.28 -4.34
CA SER A 22 9.39 1.08 -3.85
C SER A 22 8.05 1.68 -4.25
N GLN A 23 7.17 1.86 -3.27
CA GLN A 23 5.91 2.54 -3.50
C GLN A 23 6.25 4.01 -3.66
N GLU A 24 6.27 4.48 -4.90
CA GLU A 24 6.46 5.89 -5.21
C GLU A 24 5.15 6.67 -4.97
N CYS A 25 5.27 7.95 -4.59
CA CYS A 25 4.15 8.87 -4.48
C CYS A 25 4.39 10.13 -5.33
N THR A 26 3.86 10.13 -6.54
CA THR A 26 3.87 11.32 -7.41
C THR A 26 2.70 12.21 -7.03
N LYS A 27 2.98 13.36 -6.42
CA LYS A 27 1.97 14.34 -5.96
C LYS A 27 2.16 15.68 -6.65
N PHE A 28 1.07 16.37 -6.98
CA PHE A 28 1.12 17.74 -7.51
C PHE A 28 0.04 18.61 -6.84
N LYS A 29 0.47 19.63 -6.09
CA LYS A 29 -0.41 20.62 -5.42
C LYS A 29 -1.61 20.02 -4.65
N VAL A 30 -1.42 18.84 -4.07
CA VAL A 30 -2.43 18.17 -3.23
C VAL A 30 -2.74 19.04 -2.02
N SER A 31 -4.02 19.25 -1.75
CA SER A 31 -4.52 20.09 -0.66
C SER A 31 -5.42 19.33 0.32
N SER A 32 -5.85 18.11 -0.02
CA SER A 32 -6.69 17.28 0.86
C SER A 32 -6.21 15.84 0.95
N CYS A 33 -6.63 15.16 2.02
CA CYS A 33 -6.39 13.72 2.19
C CYS A 33 -6.92 12.93 0.98
N ARG A 34 -8.10 13.27 0.48
CA ARG A 34 -8.71 12.56 -0.66
C ARG A 34 -7.88 12.69 -1.93
N GLU A 35 -7.48 13.91 -2.29
CA GLU A 35 -6.62 14.17 -3.45
C GLU A 35 -5.28 13.41 -3.34
N CYS A 36 -4.73 13.30 -2.12
CA CYS A 36 -3.52 12.51 -1.89
C CYS A 36 -3.71 11.03 -2.21
N ILE A 37 -4.79 10.42 -1.72
CA ILE A 37 -5.08 9.00 -1.96
C ILE A 37 -5.37 8.74 -3.44
N GLU A 38 -6.03 9.68 -4.13
CA GLU A 38 -6.29 9.62 -5.56
C GLU A 38 -5.02 9.80 -6.41
N SER A 39 -3.96 10.41 -5.86
CA SER A 39 -2.67 10.61 -6.55
C SER A 39 -1.93 9.30 -6.84
N GLY A 40 -2.17 8.24 -6.06
CA GLY A 40 -1.64 6.92 -6.38
C GLY A 40 -1.65 5.92 -5.23
N PRO A 41 -1.40 4.63 -5.52
CA PRO A 41 -1.46 3.54 -4.53
C PRO A 41 -0.36 3.60 -3.47
N GLY A 42 0.75 4.32 -3.74
CA GLY A 42 1.86 4.54 -2.80
C GLY A 42 1.72 5.78 -1.92
N CYS A 43 0.75 6.66 -2.19
CA CYS A 43 0.59 7.91 -1.46
C CYS A 43 -0.17 7.73 -0.14
N THR A 44 0.27 8.39 0.91
CA THR A 44 -0.36 8.36 2.23
C THR A 44 -0.44 9.78 2.77
N TRP A 45 -1.35 10.05 3.70
CA TRP A 45 -1.60 11.40 4.20
C TRP A 45 -1.41 11.50 5.70
N CYS A 46 -0.62 12.46 6.17
CA CYS A 46 -0.47 12.75 7.59
C CYS A 46 -1.58 13.68 8.11
N GLN A 47 -2.47 13.15 8.96
CA GLN A 47 -3.55 13.94 9.58
C GLN A 47 -3.13 14.69 10.86
N LYS A 48 -1.94 14.43 11.39
CA LYS A 48 -1.41 15.06 12.61
C LYS A 48 -1.51 16.59 12.55
N LEU A 49 -2.09 17.19 13.58
CA LEU A 49 -2.12 18.65 13.74
C LEU A 49 -0.69 19.19 13.89
N ASN A 50 -0.41 20.36 13.32
CA ASN A 50 0.92 21.00 13.35
C ASN A 50 2.06 20.13 12.76
N PHE A 51 1.75 19.21 11.84
CA PHE A 51 2.77 18.45 11.09
C PHE A 51 3.56 19.33 10.11
N THR A 52 2.89 20.32 9.52
CA THR A 52 3.49 21.32 8.62
C THR A 52 3.97 22.53 9.43
N GLY A 53 5.16 23.03 9.11
CA GLY A 53 5.70 24.26 9.71
C GLY A 53 5.21 25.54 9.01
N PRO A 54 5.53 26.73 9.55
CA PRO A 54 5.24 27.98 8.87
C PRO A 54 5.86 28.03 7.47
N GLY A 55 5.04 28.25 6.44
CA GLY A 55 5.46 28.31 5.04
C GLY A 55 5.43 26.96 4.30
N ASP A 56 5.21 25.84 4.99
CA ASP A 56 5.03 24.54 4.34
C ASP A 56 3.64 24.45 3.68
N PRO A 57 3.54 24.00 2.41
CA PRO A 57 2.25 23.74 1.78
C PRO A 57 1.62 22.44 2.31
N ASP A 58 0.29 22.34 2.21
CA ASP A 58 -0.45 21.13 2.61
C ASP A 58 0.00 19.86 1.89
N SER A 59 0.58 19.98 0.69
CA SER A 59 1.10 18.87 -0.09
C SER A 59 2.25 18.11 0.61
N ILE A 60 2.90 18.70 1.62
CA ILE A 60 3.89 18.03 2.46
C ILE A 60 3.26 16.88 3.28
N ARG A 61 1.97 16.97 3.58
CA ARG A 61 1.22 15.91 4.29
C ARG A 61 1.04 14.66 3.45
N CYS A 62 1.07 14.79 2.13
CA CYS A 62 0.93 13.67 1.21
C CYS A 62 2.30 13.11 0.87
N ASP A 63 2.65 11.89 1.24
CA ASP A 63 3.91 11.27 0.81
C ASP A 63 3.85 9.75 0.96
N THR A 64 4.92 9.04 0.64
CA THR A 64 5.03 7.61 0.97
C THR A 64 5.03 7.42 2.49
N ARG A 65 4.48 6.31 2.98
CA ARG A 65 4.45 5.99 4.41
C ARG A 65 5.83 6.11 5.09
N PRO A 66 6.94 5.56 4.51
CA PRO A 66 8.27 5.69 5.11
C PRO A 66 8.72 7.15 5.23
N GLN A 67 8.44 7.99 4.23
CA GLN A 67 8.79 9.41 4.26
C GLN A 67 8.02 10.15 5.37
N LEU A 68 6.72 9.89 5.53
CA LEU A 68 5.93 10.51 6.60
C LEU A 68 6.39 10.07 8.00
N LEU A 69 6.70 8.78 8.19
CA LEU A 69 7.26 8.26 9.44
C LEU A 69 8.60 8.92 9.78
N MET A 70 9.50 9.01 8.79
CA MET A 70 10.80 9.65 8.95
C MET A 70 10.66 11.14 9.31
N ARG A 71 9.61 11.82 8.83
CA ARG A 71 9.28 13.21 9.17
C ARG A 71 8.52 13.37 10.49
N GLY A 72 8.31 12.29 11.24
CA GLY A 72 7.68 12.34 12.57
C GLY A 72 6.16 12.37 12.56
N CYS A 73 5.52 11.94 11.47
CA CYS A 73 4.11 11.56 11.51
C CYS A 73 3.97 10.22 12.22
N ALA A 74 3.17 10.15 13.27
CA ALA A 74 2.95 8.92 14.00
C ALA A 74 2.14 7.93 13.14
N ALA A 75 2.32 6.62 13.32
CA ALA A 75 1.73 5.62 12.43
C ALA A 75 0.19 5.65 12.42
N ASP A 76 -0.41 5.99 13.55
CA ASP A 76 -1.84 6.23 13.80
C ASP A 76 -2.36 7.51 13.14
N ASP A 77 -1.47 8.48 12.88
CA ASP A 77 -1.79 9.70 12.16
C ASP A 77 -1.62 9.55 10.63
N ILE A 78 -1.20 8.39 10.12
CA ILE A 78 -1.04 8.16 8.67
C ILE A 78 -2.29 7.52 8.08
N MET A 79 -3.02 8.31 7.29
CA MET A 79 -4.17 7.86 6.52
C MET A 79 -3.70 7.14 5.25
N ASP A 80 -4.13 5.89 5.12
CA ASP A 80 -3.70 4.99 4.05
C ASP A 80 -4.75 3.89 3.81
N PRO A 81 -5.95 4.26 3.32
CA PRO A 81 -6.97 3.27 2.97
C PRO A 81 -6.39 2.31 1.91
N LYS A 82 -6.74 1.02 2.01
CA LYS A 82 -6.28 -0.02 1.09
C LYS A 82 -7.45 -0.66 0.37
N SER A 83 -7.19 -1.14 -0.85
CA SER A 83 -8.13 -2.01 -1.55
C SER A 83 -8.31 -3.33 -0.80
N LEU A 84 -9.55 -3.79 -0.68
CA LEU A 84 -9.88 -5.06 -0.04
C LEU A 84 -11.14 -5.68 -0.67
N ALA A 85 -11.26 -7.00 -0.51
CA ALA A 85 -12.42 -7.75 -0.92
C ALA A 85 -13.05 -8.44 0.29
N GLU A 86 -14.35 -8.23 0.49
CA GLU A 86 -15.13 -8.90 1.52
C GLU A 86 -16.05 -9.92 0.87
N THR A 87 -15.87 -11.19 1.21
CA THR A 87 -16.66 -12.30 0.68
C THR A 87 -17.76 -12.67 1.65
N GLN A 88 -18.98 -12.85 1.14
CA GLN A 88 -20.13 -13.28 1.93
C GLN A 88 -20.64 -14.61 1.35
N GLU A 89 -20.69 -15.63 2.20
CA GLU A 89 -21.32 -16.91 1.87
C GLU A 89 -22.82 -16.81 2.11
N ASP A 90 -23.59 -17.22 1.10
CA ASP A 90 -25.03 -17.35 1.26
C ASP A 90 -25.35 -18.77 1.71
N HIS A 91 -25.65 -18.92 3.01
CA HIS A 91 -26.05 -20.20 3.61
C HIS A 91 -27.42 -20.70 3.17
N ASN A 92 -28.21 -19.89 2.44
CA ASN A 92 -29.51 -20.31 1.92
C ASN A 92 -29.41 -20.84 0.48
N GLY A 93 -29.72 -22.13 0.33
CA GLY A 93 -30.24 -22.69 -0.93
C GLY A 93 -29.24 -23.32 -1.91
N GLY A 94 -29.55 -24.57 -2.28
CA GLY A 94 -29.19 -25.21 -3.55
C GLY A 94 -27.78 -25.79 -3.68
N GLN A 95 -27.64 -26.73 -4.63
CA GLN A 95 -26.35 -27.23 -5.09
C GLN A 95 -25.67 -26.13 -5.92
N LYS A 96 -24.89 -25.27 -5.26
CA LYS A 96 -24.20 -24.12 -5.87
C LYS A 96 -22.82 -24.54 -6.36
N GLN A 97 -22.57 -24.36 -7.66
CA GLN A 97 -21.29 -24.69 -8.27
C GLN A 97 -20.19 -23.68 -7.98
N LEU A 98 -20.53 -22.43 -7.62
CA LEU A 98 -19.56 -21.36 -7.37
C LEU A 98 -19.73 -20.77 -5.96
N SER A 99 -18.62 -20.48 -5.29
CA SER A 99 -18.56 -19.74 -4.02
C SER A 99 -17.39 -18.73 -4.00
N PRO A 100 -17.52 -17.57 -3.32
CA PRO A 100 -18.72 -17.07 -2.62
C PRO A 100 -19.79 -16.55 -3.60
N GLN A 101 -21.01 -16.37 -3.12
CA GLN A 101 -22.12 -15.87 -3.96
C GLN A 101 -22.16 -14.34 -4.01
N LYS A 102 -21.57 -13.66 -3.03
CA LYS A 102 -21.50 -12.21 -2.97
C LYS A 102 -20.11 -11.77 -2.55
N VAL A 103 -19.61 -10.73 -3.23
CA VAL A 103 -18.35 -10.08 -2.93
C VAL A 103 -18.56 -8.57 -2.95
N THR A 104 -18.12 -7.89 -1.90
CA THR A 104 -18.04 -6.43 -1.86
C THR A 104 -16.58 -6.03 -2.04
N LEU A 105 -16.30 -5.16 -3.02
CA LEU A 105 -14.95 -4.65 -3.26
C LEU A 105 -14.86 -3.20 -2.83
N TYR A 106 -13.86 -2.88 -2.03
CA TYR A 106 -13.44 -1.52 -1.75
C TYR A 106 -12.18 -1.28 -2.57
N LEU A 107 -12.23 -0.33 -3.50
CA LEU A 107 -11.19 -0.12 -4.49
C LEU A 107 -10.54 1.25 -4.31
N ARG A 108 -9.25 1.22 -4.01
CA ARG A 108 -8.37 2.38 -4.12
C ARG A 108 -7.83 2.50 -5.54
N PRO A 109 -7.83 3.69 -6.15
CA PRO A 109 -7.26 3.91 -7.47
C PRO A 109 -5.83 3.36 -7.61
N GLY A 110 -5.58 2.55 -8.63
CA GLY A 110 -4.27 1.95 -8.91
C GLY A 110 -3.86 0.78 -8.00
N GLN A 111 -4.69 0.38 -7.01
CA GLN A 111 -4.42 -0.77 -6.15
C GLN A 111 -5.45 -1.88 -6.38
N ALA A 112 -4.98 -3.07 -6.76
CA ALA A 112 -5.86 -4.23 -6.94
C ALA A 112 -6.43 -4.75 -5.61
N ALA A 113 -7.68 -5.22 -5.63
CA ALA A 113 -8.24 -6.13 -4.64
C ALA A 113 -8.30 -7.53 -5.26
N ALA A 114 -7.92 -8.55 -4.50
CA ALA A 114 -7.96 -9.93 -4.95
C ALA A 114 -8.94 -10.74 -4.09
N PHE A 115 -9.70 -11.64 -4.72
CA PHE A 115 -10.54 -12.62 -4.06
C PHE A 115 -10.56 -13.89 -4.90
N ASN A 116 -10.80 -15.02 -4.23
CA ASN A 116 -10.87 -16.32 -4.89
C ASN A 116 -12.32 -16.70 -5.15
N VAL A 117 -12.53 -17.43 -6.24
CA VAL A 117 -13.78 -18.11 -6.55
C VAL A 117 -13.50 -19.61 -6.64
N THR A 118 -14.28 -20.40 -5.93
CA THR A 118 -14.16 -21.86 -5.93
C THR A 118 -15.28 -22.44 -6.79
N PHE A 119 -14.92 -23.35 -7.70
CA PHE A 119 -15.87 -24.17 -8.46
C PHE A 119 -15.97 -25.57 -7.85
N ARG A 120 -17.19 -26.10 -7.70
CA ARG A 120 -17.49 -27.45 -7.21
C ARG A 120 -18.58 -28.12 -8.04
#